data_AF-A0A7W8HDU3-F1
#
_entry.id   AF-A0A7W8HDU3-F1
#
_cell.length_a   1.000
_cell.length_b   1.000
_cell.length_c   1.000
_cell.angle_alpha   90.00
_cell.angle_beta   90.00
_cell.angle_gamma   90.00
#
_symmetry.space_group_name_H-M   'P 1'
#
loop_
_entity.id
_entity.type
_entity.pdbx_description
1 polymer ?
#
loop_
_entity_poly.entity_id
_entity_poly.type
_entity_poly.pdbx_seq_one_letter_code
_entity_poly.pdbx_strand_id
1 'polypeptide(L)'
;MKNNNSNTSLKRGRPPKKDYDPEALMRELIDTAAEIYQEKREIKATALELDLPPGKVKKLLITGNVLSYPETKQIQDLLRQGKTMVEIQHIMGLSYSALHIYLPYSKVIYKMSEISQNAERVKAYKARKSAVDTLMAAPTDGHLWDCIVAFQNYPFHTVSGLPFSYTLKKGRNGEYTKELFIDRRENSKFLAWSSVRMAFEKAMDQQGAIFTRPKELADVRGVSYTFSLLWRFGMISVPEEVEKKLKGNRK
;
A
#
# COMPACT_ATOMS: atom_id res chain seq x y z
N MET A 1 30.89 -22.25 13.33
CA MET A 1 29.83 -21.24 13.45
C MET A 1 30.09 -20.13 12.43
N LYS A 2 29.40 -20.13 11.29
CA LYS A 2 29.61 -19.13 10.23
C LYS A 2 28.55 -18.03 10.40
N ASN A 3 29.02 -16.83 10.79
CA ASN A 3 28.22 -15.61 10.83
C ASN A 3 27.89 -15.16 9.40
N ASN A 4 26.67 -15.45 8.93
CA ASN A 4 26.11 -14.86 7.72
C ASN A 4 25.56 -13.48 8.04
N ASN A 5 26.43 -12.47 8.13
CA ASN A 5 26.01 -11.07 8.13
C ASN A 5 26.10 -10.55 6.69
N SER A 6 25.14 -10.96 5.85
CA SER A 6 24.99 -10.45 4.48
C SER A 6 24.40 -9.05 4.52
N ASN A 7 25.27 -8.07 4.76
CA ASN A 7 24.99 -6.66 4.59
C ASN A 7 24.78 -6.40 3.08
N THR A 8 23.57 -6.66 2.62
CA THR A 8 23.15 -6.45 1.24
C THR A 8 23.09 -4.95 1.01
N SER A 9 24.16 -4.39 0.43
CA SER A 9 24.13 -3.02 -0.08
C SER A 9 22.94 -2.93 -1.05
N LEU A 10 21.91 -2.19 -0.68
CA LEU A 10 20.72 -1.99 -1.50
C LEU A 10 21.16 -1.38 -2.84
N LYS A 11 21.23 -2.22 -3.87
CA LYS A 11 21.55 -1.78 -5.24
C LYS A 11 20.51 -0.73 -5.62
N ARG A 12 20.97 0.50 -5.90
CA ARG A 12 20.12 1.60 -6.36
C ARG A 12 19.49 1.21 -7.70
N GLY A 13 18.20 0.89 -7.67
CA GLY A 13 17.41 0.41 -8.80
C GLY A 13 15.99 0.04 -8.36
N ARG A 14 15.12 -0.30 -9.32
CA ARG A 14 13.77 -0.81 -9.02
C ARG A 14 13.90 -2.02 -8.09
N PRO A 15 13.20 -2.07 -6.93
CA PRO A 15 13.22 -3.24 -6.07
C PRO A 15 12.88 -4.49 -6.89
N PRO A 16 13.55 -5.63 -6.64
CA PRO A 16 13.23 -6.87 -7.33
C PRO A 16 11.73 -7.16 -7.22
N LYS A 17 11.18 -7.80 -8.26
CA LYS A 17 9.78 -8.21 -8.21
C LYS A 17 9.62 -9.15 -7.01
N LYS A 18 8.58 -8.92 -6.23
CA LYS A 18 8.16 -9.85 -5.18
C LYS A 18 7.82 -11.17 -5.85
N ASP A 19 8.27 -12.27 -5.27
CA ASP A 19 7.82 -13.60 -5.68
C ASP A 19 6.35 -13.73 -5.25
N TYR A 20 5.44 -13.63 -6.21
CA TYR A 20 4.01 -13.56 -5.98
C TYR A 20 3.32 -14.42 -7.02
N ASP A 21 2.87 -15.60 -6.58
CA ASP A 21 2.09 -16.52 -7.39
C ASP A 21 0.61 -16.48 -6.95
N PRO A 22 -0.27 -15.79 -7.70
CA PRO A 22 -1.67 -15.70 -7.35
C PRO A 22 -2.40 -17.06 -7.45
N GLU A 23 -1.93 -17.99 -8.29
CA GLU A 23 -2.56 -19.30 -8.44
C GLU A 23 -2.22 -20.21 -7.26
N ALA A 24 -0.96 -20.23 -6.83
CA ALA A 24 -0.57 -20.97 -5.62
C ALA A 24 -1.32 -20.48 -4.38
N LEU A 25 -1.40 -19.17 -4.19
CA LEU A 25 -2.15 -18.58 -3.08
C LEU A 25 -3.64 -18.94 -3.16
N MET A 26 -4.24 -18.95 -4.35
CA MET A 26 -5.63 -19.35 -4.54
C MET A 26 -5.85 -20.83 -4.16
N ARG A 27 -4.94 -21.72 -4.55
CA ARG A 27 -4.99 -23.15 -4.19
C ARG A 27 -4.92 -23.33 -2.68
N GLU A 28 -3.96 -22.70 -2.02
CA GLU A 28 -3.81 -22.74 -0.56
C GLU A 28 -5.10 -22.31 0.15
N LEU A 29 -5.72 -21.22 -0.30
CA LEU A 29 -6.98 -20.74 0.29
C LEU A 29 -8.17 -21.69 0.04
N ILE A 30 -8.22 -22.34 -1.12
CA ILE A 30 -9.23 -23.38 -1.40
C ILE A 30 -9.04 -24.56 -0.44
N ASP A 31 -7.80 -25.00 -0.24
CA ASP A 31 -7.45 -26.14 0.62
C ASP A 31 -7.77 -25.81 2.09
N THR A 32 -7.35 -24.64 2.59
CA THR A 32 -7.69 -24.18 3.95
C THR A 32 -9.20 -24.06 4.15
N ALA A 33 -9.93 -23.52 3.17
CA ALA A 33 -11.39 -23.43 3.27
C ALA A 33 -12.05 -24.80 3.29
N ALA A 34 -11.52 -25.76 2.53
CA ALA A 34 -11.97 -27.15 2.54
C ALA A 34 -11.76 -27.79 3.92
N GLU A 35 -10.57 -27.66 4.50
CA GLU A 35 -10.21 -28.20 5.81
C GLU A 35 -11.13 -27.67 6.93
N ILE A 36 -11.29 -26.35 7.03
CA ILE A 36 -12.17 -25.73 8.04
C ILE A 36 -13.62 -26.15 7.81
N TYR A 37 -14.07 -26.26 6.57
CA TYR A 37 -15.42 -26.74 6.28
C TYR A 37 -15.63 -28.20 6.67
N GLN A 38 -14.64 -29.09 6.50
CA GLN A 38 -14.74 -30.48 6.94
C GLN A 38 -14.88 -30.59 8.46
N GLU A 39 -14.21 -29.71 9.21
CA GLU A 39 -14.34 -29.64 10.67
C GLU A 39 -15.70 -29.08 11.11
N LYS A 40 -16.08 -27.90 10.61
CA LYS A 40 -17.29 -27.18 11.08
C LYS A 40 -18.58 -27.69 10.47
N ARG A 41 -18.53 -28.22 9.23
CA ARG A 41 -19.68 -28.63 8.39
C ARG A 41 -20.72 -27.54 8.15
N GLU A 42 -20.37 -26.28 8.35
CA GLU A 42 -21.26 -25.14 8.15
C GLU A 42 -20.55 -23.97 7.47
N ILE A 43 -21.11 -23.48 6.37
CA ILE A 43 -20.53 -22.38 5.57
C ILE A 43 -20.39 -21.10 6.40
N LYS A 44 -21.33 -20.79 7.30
CA LYS A 44 -21.29 -19.58 8.13
C LYS A 44 -20.18 -19.65 9.18
N ALA A 45 -19.96 -20.82 9.78
CA ALA A 45 -18.87 -21.03 10.73
C ALA A 45 -17.50 -20.91 10.04
N THR A 46 -17.34 -21.56 8.88
CA THR A 46 -16.13 -21.43 8.05
C THR A 46 -15.87 -19.98 7.61
N ALA A 47 -16.93 -19.25 7.27
CA ALA A 47 -16.85 -17.83 6.91
C ALA A 47 -16.36 -16.94 8.05
N LEU A 48 -16.83 -17.19 9.27
CA LEU A 48 -16.39 -16.46 10.45
C LEU A 48 -14.90 -16.71 10.74
N GLU A 49 -14.46 -17.97 10.63
CA GLU A 49 -13.07 -18.35 10.89
C GLU A 49 -12.09 -17.81 9.85
N LEU A 50 -12.49 -17.76 8.57
CA LEU A 50 -11.68 -17.21 7.48
C LEU A 50 -11.74 -15.68 7.35
N ASP A 51 -12.55 -14.97 8.15
CA ASP A 51 -12.88 -13.54 7.95
C ASP A 51 -13.35 -13.23 6.50
N LEU A 52 -14.15 -14.14 5.94
CA LEU A 52 -14.68 -14.04 4.58
C LEU A 52 -16.21 -14.01 4.56
N PRO A 53 -16.86 -13.31 3.63
CA PRO A 53 -18.31 -13.39 3.47
C PRO A 53 -18.79 -14.83 3.14
N PRO A 54 -19.94 -15.31 3.64
CA PRO A 54 -20.40 -16.68 3.42
C PRO A 54 -20.56 -17.08 1.94
N GLY A 55 -21.07 -16.17 1.09
CA GLY A 55 -21.17 -16.42 -0.35
C GLY A 55 -19.80 -16.59 -1.01
N LYS A 56 -18.75 -16.00 -0.43
CA LYS A 56 -17.37 -16.15 -0.90
C LYS A 56 -16.82 -17.52 -0.50
N VAL A 57 -17.08 -18.00 0.72
CA VAL A 57 -16.72 -19.35 1.15
C VAL A 57 -17.44 -20.42 0.33
N LYS A 58 -18.75 -20.26 0.08
CA LYS A 58 -19.51 -21.21 -0.77
C LYS A 58 -18.86 -21.40 -2.15
N LYS A 59 -18.46 -20.30 -2.80
CA LYS A 59 -17.74 -20.37 -4.07
C LYS A 59 -16.36 -21.05 -3.95
N LEU A 60 -15.62 -20.84 -2.86
CA LEU A 60 -14.31 -21.46 -2.65
C LEU A 60 -14.47 -22.97 -2.62
N LEU A 61 -15.43 -23.46 -1.83
CA LEU A 61 -15.75 -24.87 -1.69
C LEU A 61 -16.26 -25.50 -3.00
N ILE A 62 -17.05 -24.76 -3.79
CA ILE A 62 -17.44 -25.19 -5.14
C ILE A 62 -16.21 -25.27 -6.07
N THR A 63 -15.28 -24.32 -5.98
CA THR A 63 -14.07 -24.28 -6.81
C THR A 63 -13.13 -25.44 -6.46
N GLY A 64 -13.01 -25.79 -5.19
CA GLY A 64 -12.25 -26.95 -4.70
C GLY A 64 -12.96 -28.29 -4.84
N ASN A 65 -14.12 -28.35 -5.51
CA ASN A 65 -14.96 -29.55 -5.64
C ASN A 65 -15.38 -30.19 -4.30
N VAL A 66 -15.37 -29.43 -3.19
CA VAL A 66 -15.83 -29.88 -1.87
C VAL A 66 -17.35 -29.84 -1.79
N LEU A 67 -17.96 -28.81 -2.38
CA LEU A 67 -19.41 -28.68 -2.51
C LEU A 67 -19.81 -28.80 -3.98
N SER A 68 -20.78 -29.66 -4.24
CA SER A 68 -21.38 -29.82 -5.55
C SER A 68 -22.88 -29.58 -5.46
N TYR A 69 -23.39 -28.74 -6.36
CA TYR A 69 -24.80 -28.42 -6.48
C TYR A 69 -25.26 -28.75 -7.90
N PRO A 70 -26.45 -29.35 -8.10
CA PRO A 70 -27.01 -29.57 -9.43
C PRO A 70 -27.06 -28.30 -10.28
N GLU A 71 -27.40 -27.17 -9.63
CA GLU A 71 -27.48 -25.85 -10.26
C GLU A 71 -26.11 -25.42 -10.82
N THR A 72 -25.02 -25.61 -10.08
CA THR A 72 -23.67 -25.29 -10.56
C THR A 72 -23.34 -26.03 -11.85
N LYS A 73 -23.69 -27.33 -11.92
CA LYS A 73 -23.46 -28.14 -13.12
C LYS A 73 -24.32 -27.65 -14.29
N GLN A 74 -25.61 -27.40 -14.07
CA GLN A 74 -26.51 -26.86 -15.09
C GLN A 74 -26.02 -25.50 -15.62
N ILE A 75 -25.56 -24.61 -14.75
CA ILE A 75 -25.01 -23.30 -15.14
C ILE A 75 -23.78 -23.48 -16.04
N GLN A 76 -22.85 -24.37 -15.66
CA GLN A 76 -21.66 -24.66 -16.45
C GLN A 76 -21.99 -25.27 -17.82
N ASP A 77 -23.02 -26.13 -17.88
CA ASP A 77 -23.50 -26.74 -19.13
C ASP A 77 -24.06 -25.67 -20.08
N LEU A 78 -24.89 -24.76 -19.57
CA LEU A 78 -25.45 -23.65 -20.35
C LEU A 78 -24.36 -22.68 -20.83
N LEU A 79 -23.37 -22.38 -20.01
CA LEU A 79 -22.21 -21.57 -20.41
C LEU A 79 -21.42 -22.23 -21.55
N ARG A 80 -21.22 -23.56 -21.50
CA ARG A 80 -20.57 -24.32 -22.58
C ARG A 80 -21.36 -24.33 -23.89
N GLN A 81 -22.68 -24.19 -23.81
CA GLN A 81 -23.55 -24.01 -24.98
C GLN A 81 -23.51 -22.57 -25.54
N GLY A 82 -22.69 -21.68 -24.97
CA GLY A 82 -22.57 -20.29 -25.43
C GLY A 82 -23.67 -19.37 -24.94
N LYS A 83 -24.50 -19.81 -23.97
CA LYS A 83 -25.54 -18.95 -23.37
C LYS A 83 -24.90 -17.84 -22.55
N THR A 84 -25.44 -16.63 -22.69
CA THR A 84 -25.05 -15.47 -21.90
C THR A 84 -25.56 -15.58 -20.46
N MET A 85 -24.92 -14.86 -19.53
CA MET A 85 -25.36 -14.82 -18.14
C MET A 85 -26.83 -14.42 -17.98
N VAL A 86 -27.32 -13.48 -18.80
CA VAL A 86 -28.70 -13.00 -18.78
C VAL A 86 -29.67 -14.10 -19.21
N GLU A 87 -29.35 -14.83 -20.28
CA GLU A 87 -30.17 -15.97 -20.72
C GLU A 87 -30.20 -17.06 -19.63
N ILE A 88 -29.08 -17.35 -18.98
CA ILE A 88 -29.02 -18.34 -17.90
C ILE A 88 -29.88 -17.92 -16.71
N GLN A 89 -29.89 -16.63 -16.34
CA GLN A 89 -30.79 -16.11 -15.30
C GLN A 89 -32.25 -16.38 -15.64
N HIS A 90 -32.65 -16.13 -16.89
CA HIS A 90 -34.02 -16.38 -17.34
C HIS A 90 -34.36 -17.87 -17.37
N ILE A 91 -33.46 -18.72 -17.90
CA ILE A 91 -33.65 -20.17 -17.99
C ILE A 91 -33.80 -20.80 -16.60
N MET A 92 -32.99 -20.36 -15.63
CA MET A 92 -32.98 -20.94 -14.28
C MET A 92 -33.90 -20.22 -13.29
N GLY A 93 -34.50 -19.09 -13.66
CA GLY A 93 -35.27 -18.27 -12.73
C GLY A 93 -34.44 -17.71 -11.57
N LEU A 94 -33.12 -17.55 -11.75
CA LEU A 94 -32.20 -17.11 -10.70
C LEU A 94 -31.90 -15.61 -10.83
N SER A 95 -31.79 -14.94 -9.67
CA SER A 95 -31.26 -13.58 -9.62
C SER A 95 -29.78 -13.56 -10.01
N TYR A 96 -29.30 -12.40 -10.47
CA TYR A 96 -27.90 -12.20 -10.85
C TYR A 96 -26.94 -12.61 -9.71
N SER A 97 -27.26 -12.21 -8.48
CA SER A 97 -26.47 -12.52 -7.28
C SER A 97 -26.47 -14.01 -6.95
N ALA A 98 -27.64 -14.66 -7.00
CA ALA A 98 -27.74 -16.09 -6.71
C ALA A 98 -26.96 -16.91 -7.74
N LEU A 99 -27.15 -16.62 -9.03
CA LEU A 99 -26.45 -17.27 -10.13
C LEU A 99 -24.92 -17.15 -9.98
N HIS A 100 -24.44 -15.95 -9.62
CA HIS A 100 -23.01 -15.75 -9.41
C HIS A 100 -22.46 -16.60 -8.27
N ILE A 101 -23.20 -16.83 -7.19
CA ILE A 101 -22.72 -17.64 -6.04
C ILE A 101 -22.48 -19.11 -6.43
N TYR A 102 -23.26 -19.66 -7.37
CA TYR A 102 -23.12 -21.04 -7.83
C TYR A 102 -21.96 -21.26 -8.80
N LEU A 103 -21.39 -20.19 -9.37
CA LEU A 103 -20.24 -20.29 -10.26
C LEU A 103 -18.93 -20.47 -9.49
N PRO A 104 -18.00 -21.32 -9.96
CA PRO A 104 -16.63 -21.33 -9.45
C PRO A 104 -15.99 -19.94 -9.48
N TYR A 105 -14.95 -19.75 -8.68
CA TYR A 105 -14.16 -18.53 -8.76
C TYR A 105 -13.36 -18.47 -10.05
N SER A 106 -13.39 -17.29 -10.67
CA SER A 106 -12.60 -16.96 -11.85
C SER A 106 -11.63 -15.78 -11.63
N LYS A 107 -11.64 -15.16 -10.44
CA LYS A 107 -10.81 -14.00 -10.10
C LYS A 107 -9.98 -14.30 -8.85
N VAL A 108 -8.75 -13.81 -8.83
CA VAL A 108 -7.88 -13.80 -7.64
C VAL A 108 -8.61 -13.10 -6.49
N ILE A 109 -8.56 -13.68 -5.30
CA ILE A 109 -9.37 -13.25 -4.15
C ILE A 109 -8.84 -11.95 -3.53
N TYR A 110 -9.77 -11.12 -3.03
CA TYR A 110 -9.46 -9.95 -2.19
C TYR A 110 -9.24 -10.40 -0.75
N LYS A 111 -8.20 -9.85 -0.08
CA LYS A 111 -7.70 -10.25 1.27
C LYS A 111 -6.91 -11.58 1.31
N MET A 112 -6.07 -11.85 0.33
CA MET A 112 -5.05 -12.90 0.47
C MET A 112 -4.09 -12.57 1.62
N SER A 113 -3.50 -13.61 2.23
CA SER A 113 -2.39 -13.50 3.18
C SER A 113 -1.27 -12.60 2.64
N GLU A 114 -1.04 -12.70 1.34
CA GLU A 114 -0.07 -11.89 0.61
C GLU A 114 -0.70 -11.00 -0.46
N ILE A 115 -0.28 -9.74 -0.49
CA ILE A 115 -0.64 -8.80 -1.55
C ILE A 115 0.47 -8.69 -2.60
N SER A 116 0.07 -8.41 -3.83
CA SER A 116 0.99 -8.17 -4.93
C SER A 116 1.77 -6.87 -4.73
N GLN A 117 2.97 -6.78 -5.32
CA GLN A 117 3.80 -5.57 -5.25
C GLN A 117 3.07 -4.33 -5.80
N ASN A 118 2.17 -4.48 -6.77
CA ASN A 118 1.36 -3.36 -7.26
C ASN A 118 0.31 -2.92 -6.24
N ALA A 119 -0.34 -3.86 -5.56
CA ALA A 119 -1.30 -3.56 -4.50
C ALA A 119 -0.62 -2.83 -3.33
N GLU A 120 0.59 -3.24 -2.93
CA GLU A 120 1.41 -2.52 -1.93
C GLU A 120 1.67 -1.07 -2.34
N ARG A 121 2.08 -0.86 -3.61
CA ARG A 121 2.32 0.48 -4.16
C ARG A 121 1.06 1.35 -4.15
N VAL A 122 -0.07 0.80 -4.57
CA VAL A 122 -1.36 1.51 -4.56
C VAL A 122 -1.79 1.86 -3.13
N LYS A 123 -1.65 0.92 -2.19
CA LYS A 123 -1.94 1.14 -0.76
C LYS A 123 -1.09 2.28 -0.20
N ALA A 124 0.22 2.24 -0.43
CA ALA A 124 1.15 3.29 0.01
C ALA A 124 0.83 4.64 -0.65
N TYR A 125 0.52 4.67 -1.95
CA TYR A 125 0.13 5.88 -2.66
C TYR A 125 -1.14 6.49 -2.06
N LYS A 126 -2.18 5.69 -1.81
CA LYS A 126 -3.44 6.15 -1.21
C LYS A 126 -3.22 6.71 0.20
N ALA A 127 -2.46 6.01 1.03
CA ALA A 127 -2.14 6.47 2.39
C ALA A 127 -1.40 7.83 2.37
N ARG A 128 -0.39 7.96 1.50
CA ARG A 128 0.35 9.21 1.31
C ARG A 128 -0.52 10.35 0.81
N LYS A 129 -1.35 10.08 -0.20
CA LYS A 129 -2.28 11.08 -0.75
C LYS A 129 -3.26 11.55 0.33
N SER A 130 -3.88 10.62 1.05
CA SER A 130 -4.79 10.95 2.15
C SER A 130 -4.12 11.78 3.24
N ALA A 131 -2.88 11.44 3.63
CA ALA A 131 -2.16 12.22 4.64
C ALA A 131 -1.88 13.66 4.17
N VAL A 132 -1.48 13.83 2.90
CA VAL A 132 -1.25 15.15 2.31
C VAL A 132 -2.54 15.94 2.18
N ASP A 133 -3.63 15.32 1.71
CA ASP A 133 -4.94 15.97 1.60
C ASP A 133 -5.42 16.46 2.98
N THR A 134 -5.26 15.65 4.04
CA THR A 134 -5.56 16.04 5.42
C THR A 134 -4.67 17.18 5.91
N LEU A 135 -3.36 17.12 5.65
CA LEU A 135 -2.42 18.18 6.03
C LEU A 135 -2.73 19.51 5.33
N MET A 136 -3.04 19.49 4.04
CA MET A 136 -3.40 20.69 3.29
C MET A 136 -4.73 21.30 3.77
N ALA A 137 -5.69 20.47 4.15
CA ALA A 137 -6.96 20.94 4.70
C ALA A 137 -6.80 21.54 6.12
N ALA A 138 -5.92 20.96 6.93
CA ALA A 138 -5.65 21.40 8.30
C ALA A 138 -4.15 21.29 8.62
N PRO A 139 -3.35 22.36 8.42
CA PRO A 139 -1.91 22.33 8.60
C PRO A 139 -1.52 22.34 10.08
N THR A 140 -1.52 21.17 10.71
CA THR A 140 -1.12 20.97 12.11
C THR A 140 0.11 20.08 12.21
N ASP A 141 0.85 20.19 13.32
CA ASP A 141 1.98 19.31 13.63
C ASP A 141 1.62 17.82 13.59
N GLY A 142 0.42 17.46 14.02
CA GLY A 142 -0.08 16.08 14.02
C GLY A 142 -0.22 15.56 12.59
N HIS A 143 -0.90 16.31 11.73
CA HIS A 143 -1.06 15.93 10.32
C HIS A 143 0.27 15.95 9.54
N LEU A 144 1.20 16.83 9.93
CA LEU A 144 2.55 16.82 9.37
C LEU A 144 3.27 15.55 9.78
N TRP A 145 3.14 15.13 11.05
CA TRP A 145 3.71 13.88 11.53
C TRP A 145 3.13 12.67 10.80
N ASP A 146 1.84 12.65 10.51
CA ASP A 146 1.20 11.58 9.71
C ASP A 146 1.78 11.49 8.30
N CYS A 147 2.05 12.64 7.66
CA CYS A 147 2.78 12.69 6.39
C CYS A 147 4.19 12.11 6.54
N ILE A 148 4.93 12.49 7.58
CA ILE A 148 6.26 11.94 7.84
C ILE A 148 6.22 10.41 7.99
N VAL A 149 5.24 9.87 8.72
CA VAL A 149 5.08 8.42 8.87
C VAL A 149 4.74 7.74 7.54
N ALA A 150 3.83 8.31 6.75
CA ALA A 150 3.37 7.74 5.47
C ALA A 150 4.44 7.76 4.36
N PHE A 151 5.39 8.68 4.42
CA PHE A 151 6.43 8.87 3.40
C PHE A 151 7.77 8.19 3.69
N GLN A 152 7.85 7.34 4.72
CA GLN A 152 9.03 6.47 4.91
C GLN A 152 9.36 5.69 3.63
N ASN A 153 10.67 5.53 3.36
CA ASN A 153 11.22 4.89 2.17
C ASN A 153 10.81 5.52 0.82
N TYR A 154 10.16 6.69 0.81
CA TYR A 154 9.89 7.41 -0.44
C TYR A 154 11.20 7.96 -1.04
N PRO A 155 11.41 7.84 -2.36
CA PRO A 155 12.63 8.32 -3.02
C PRO A 155 12.58 9.83 -3.26
N PHE A 156 12.94 10.60 -2.25
CA PHE A 156 13.06 12.06 -2.34
C PHE A 156 14.35 12.48 -3.04
N HIS A 157 14.36 13.73 -3.54
CA HIS A 157 15.56 14.40 -4.03
C HIS A 157 15.65 15.78 -3.39
N THR A 158 16.86 16.19 -3.00
CA THR A 158 17.10 17.56 -2.55
C THR A 158 17.12 18.54 -3.72
N VAL A 159 17.14 19.85 -3.43
CA VAL A 159 17.31 20.91 -4.46
C VAL A 159 18.60 20.78 -5.26
N SER A 160 19.60 20.03 -4.78
CA SER A 160 20.83 19.72 -5.52
C SER A 160 20.72 18.44 -6.36
N GLY A 161 19.54 17.82 -6.43
CA GLY A 161 19.29 16.54 -7.09
C GLY A 161 19.82 15.33 -6.32
N LEU A 162 20.20 15.48 -5.05
CA LEU A 162 20.73 14.35 -4.26
C LEU A 162 19.57 13.43 -3.84
N PRO A 163 19.55 12.15 -4.24
CA PRO A 163 18.51 11.22 -3.81
C PRO A 163 18.68 10.84 -2.35
N PHE A 164 17.56 10.74 -1.64
CA PHE A 164 17.52 10.26 -0.26
C PHE A 164 16.17 9.62 0.06
N SER A 165 16.15 8.80 1.10
CA SER A 165 14.94 8.34 1.77
C SER A 165 15.19 8.35 3.27
N TYR A 166 14.16 8.07 4.06
CA TYR A 166 14.32 7.94 5.50
C TYR A 166 13.46 6.84 6.09
N THR A 167 13.84 6.41 7.29
CA THR A 167 13.06 5.53 8.15
C THR A 167 12.91 6.13 9.54
N LEU A 168 11.88 5.72 10.27
CA LEU A 168 11.67 6.03 11.68
C LEU A 168 11.92 4.76 12.50
N LYS A 169 12.58 4.90 13.65
CA LYS A 169 12.70 3.79 14.61
C LYS A 169 11.49 3.78 15.54
N LYS A 170 11.20 2.63 16.14
CA LYS A 170 10.23 2.53 17.24
C LYS A 170 10.97 2.54 18.58
N GLY A 171 10.46 3.31 19.52
CA GLY A 171 10.93 3.33 20.91
C GLY A 171 10.43 2.10 21.69
N ARG A 172 10.81 2.02 22.97
CA ARG A 172 10.39 0.93 23.87
C ARG A 172 8.88 0.89 24.09
N ASN A 173 8.19 2.01 23.92
CA ASN A 173 6.72 2.14 24.04
C ASN A 173 5.98 1.77 22.74
N GLY A 174 6.67 1.35 21.67
CA GLY A 174 6.07 1.00 20.38
C GLY A 174 5.75 2.18 19.46
N GLU A 175 5.91 3.42 19.94
CA GLU A 175 5.73 4.64 19.15
C GLU A 175 6.97 4.97 18.33
N TYR A 176 6.79 5.72 17.24
CA TYR A 176 7.91 6.19 16.42
C TYR A 176 8.73 7.26 17.15
N THR A 177 10.05 7.09 17.14
CA THR A 177 11.00 8.09 17.60
C THR A 177 10.88 9.36 16.75
N LYS A 178 11.03 10.53 17.38
CA LYS A 178 10.99 11.85 16.72
C LYS A 178 12.29 12.17 15.95
N GLU A 179 12.88 11.16 15.32
CA GLU A 179 14.12 11.23 14.55
C GLU A 179 13.96 10.48 13.22
N LEU A 180 14.27 11.16 12.12
CA LEU A 180 14.23 10.61 10.78
C LEU A 180 15.64 10.17 10.40
N PHE A 181 15.86 8.87 10.25
CA PHE A 181 17.14 8.29 9.84
C PHE A 181 17.27 8.37 8.33
N ILE A 182 18.11 9.29 7.84
CA ILE A 182 18.33 9.48 6.40
C ILE A 182 19.27 8.39 5.89
N ASP A 183 18.85 7.67 4.86
CA ASP A 183 19.68 6.68 4.18
C ASP A 183 20.77 7.37 3.35
N ARG A 184 21.96 7.53 3.94
CA ARG A 184 23.17 8.11 3.33
C ARG A 184 24.37 7.19 3.55
N ARG A 185 25.28 7.12 2.57
CA ARG A 185 26.54 6.38 2.68
C ARG A 185 27.39 6.84 3.87
N GLU A 186 27.93 5.84 4.57
CA GLU A 186 29.00 5.81 5.59
C GLU A 186 28.84 6.62 6.88
N ASN A 187 27.98 7.64 6.97
CA ASN A 187 27.62 8.27 8.24
C ASN A 187 26.14 8.64 8.25
N SER A 188 25.33 7.86 8.98
CA SER A 188 23.89 8.08 9.14
C SER A 188 23.63 9.49 9.66
N LYS A 189 23.03 10.34 8.82
CA LYS A 189 22.53 11.64 9.27
C LYS A 189 21.10 11.43 9.77
N PHE A 190 20.82 11.89 10.98
CA PHE A 190 19.45 12.00 11.46
C PHE A 190 18.95 13.43 11.24
N LEU A 191 17.66 13.55 10.92
CA LEU A 191 16.93 14.80 10.88
C LEU A 191 15.97 14.79 12.08
N ALA A 192 16.18 15.72 13.01
CA ALA A 192 15.34 15.84 14.18
C ALA A 192 13.95 16.37 13.79
N TRP A 193 12.91 15.85 14.43
CA TRP A 193 11.54 16.34 14.26
C TRP A 193 11.41 17.84 14.56
N SER A 194 12.13 18.36 15.56
CA SER A 194 12.13 19.79 15.89
C SER A 194 12.56 20.65 14.70
N SER A 195 13.60 20.25 13.96
CA SER A 195 14.02 20.94 12.74
C SER A 195 12.95 20.91 11.64
N VAL A 196 12.20 19.81 11.54
CA VAL A 196 11.09 19.68 10.58
C VAL A 196 9.95 20.63 10.95
N ARG A 197 9.55 20.62 12.23
CA ARG A 197 8.49 21.48 12.77
C ARG A 197 8.83 22.96 12.62
N MET A 198 10.05 23.39 12.97
CA MET A 198 10.46 24.79 12.83
C MET A 198 10.37 25.28 11.39
N ALA A 199 10.82 24.48 10.41
CA ALA A 199 10.72 24.85 9.01
C ALA A 199 9.26 24.83 8.50
N PHE A 200 8.41 23.97 9.06
CA PHE A 200 6.99 23.95 8.77
C PHE A 200 6.27 25.19 9.31
N GLU A 201 6.53 25.58 10.57
CA GLU A 201 6.02 26.82 11.15
C GLU A 201 6.42 28.02 10.29
N LYS A 202 7.68 28.08 9.83
CA LYS A 202 8.14 29.13 8.90
C LYS A 202 7.45 29.09 7.53
N ALA A 203 7.18 27.90 7.00
CA ALA A 203 6.40 27.77 5.77
C ALA A 203 4.97 28.33 5.94
N MET A 204 4.35 28.09 7.11
CA MET A 204 3.02 28.62 7.43
C MET A 204 3.02 30.14 7.63
N ASP A 205 4.06 30.71 8.23
CA ASP A 205 4.22 32.17 8.37
C ASP A 205 4.36 32.87 7.00
N GLN A 206 4.87 32.15 6.00
CA GLN A 206 5.21 32.67 4.66
C GLN A 206 4.32 32.06 3.56
N GLN A 207 3.04 31.83 3.85
CA GLN A 207 2.09 31.29 2.88
C GLN A 207 2.06 32.12 1.58
N GLY A 208 2.13 31.45 0.44
CA GLY A 208 2.17 32.07 -0.89
C GLY A 208 3.58 32.49 -1.36
N ALA A 209 4.60 32.41 -0.51
CA ALA A 209 5.98 32.66 -0.93
C ALA A 209 6.50 31.56 -1.87
N ILE A 210 7.34 31.97 -2.83
CA ILE A 210 8.06 31.07 -3.73
C ILE A 210 9.50 30.97 -3.23
N PHE A 211 9.89 29.79 -2.77
CA PHE A 211 11.23 29.56 -2.24
C PHE A 211 12.17 29.05 -3.32
N THR A 212 13.33 29.66 -3.45
CA THR A 212 14.36 29.23 -4.40
C THR A 212 15.42 28.36 -3.74
N ARG A 213 15.67 28.56 -2.44
CA ARG A 213 16.73 27.87 -1.68
C ARG A 213 16.23 27.41 -0.30
N PRO A 214 16.71 26.25 0.21
CA PRO A 214 16.33 25.76 1.54
C PRO A 214 16.58 26.73 2.69
N LYS A 215 17.68 27.49 2.65
CA LYS A 215 18.01 28.46 3.71
C LYS A 215 17.06 29.66 3.79
N GLU A 216 16.29 29.93 2.72
CA GLU A 216 15.26 30.98 2.74
C GLU A 216 14.06 30.56 3.59
N LEU A 217 13.84 29.25 3.74
CA LEU A 217 12.76 28.71 4.53
C LEU A 217 13.08 28.69 6.03
N ALA A 218 14.25 28.14 6.39
CA ALA A 218 14.70 28.10 7.77
C ALA A 218 16.23 27.90 7.85
N ASP A 219 16.86 28.51 8.86
CA ASP A 219 18.26 28.27 9.16
C ASP A 219 18.42 27.14 10.20
N VAL A 220 18.14 25.90 9.76
CA VAL A 220 18.20 24.71 10.62
C VAL A 220 19.02 23.60 9.98
N ARG A 221 19.65 22.76 10.81
CA ARG A 221 20.40 21.59 10.35
C ARG A 221 19.47 20.65 9.57
N GLY A 222 19.89 20.28 8.38
CA GLY A 222 19.15 19.34 7.53
C GLY A 222 17.97 19.97 6.77
N VAL A 223 17.87 21.31 6.73
CA VAL A 223 16.81 22.02 6.00
C VAL A 223 16.67 21.58 4.54
N SER A 224 17.76 21.15 3.88
CA SER A 224 17.67 20.63 2.50
C SER A 224 16.75 19.41 2.36
N TYR A 225 16.69 18.56 3.38
CA TYR A 225 15.79 17.41 3.41
C TYR A 225 14.36 17.89 3.69
N THR A 226 14.17 18.69 4.73
CA THR A 226 12.86 19.24 5.12
C THR A 226 12.20 20.02 3.99
N PHE A 227 12.97 20.83 3.25
CA PHE A 227 12.51 21.55 2.08
C PHE A 227 11.87 20.63 1.04
N SER A 228 12.51 19.48 0.80
CA SER A 228 12.00 18.47 -0.15
C SER A 228 10.72 17.80 0.36
N LEU A 229 10.61 17.58 1.67
CA LEU A 229 9.42 17.04 2.31
C LEU A 229 8.24 18.02 2.20
N LEU A 230 8.44 19.27 2.62
CA LEU A 230 7.41 20.29 2.62
C LEU A 230 6.94 20.64 1.21
N TRP A 231 7.85 20.69 0.22
CA TRP A 231 7.45 20.82 -1.18
C TRP A 231 6.59 19.64 -1.62
N ARG A 232 7.00 18.41 -1.27
CA ARG A 232 6.23 17.21 -1.64
C ARG A 232 4.84 17.17 -0.98
N PHE A 233 4.72 17.74 0.20
CA PHE A 233 3.46 17.85 0.93
C PHE A 233 2.60 19.04 0.51
N GLY A 234 3.07 19.85 -0.46
CA GLY A 234 2.35 21.03 -0.95
C GLY A 234 2.39 22.22 0.01
N MET A 235 3.27 22.20 1.02
CA MET A 235 3.37 23.26 2.03
C MET A 235 4.20 24.46 1.56
N ILE A 236 5.02 24.28 0.52
CA ILE A 236 5.79 25.37 -0.10
C ILE A 236 5.72 25.28 -1.61
N SER A 237 5.83 26.44 -2.26
CA SER A 237 5.96 26.57 -3.71
C SER A 237 7.40 26.87 -4.10
N VAL A 238 7.83 26.36 -5.26
CA VAL A 238 9.20 26.54 -5.78
C VAL A 238 9.14 26.82 -7.28
N PRO A 239 10.15 27.50 -7.87
CA PRO A 239 10.23 27.68 -9.32
C PRO A 239 10.37 26.34 -10.06
N GLU A 240 9.99 26.30 -11.34
CA GLU A 240 10.01 25.10 -12.18
C GLU A 240 11.40 24.43 -12.23
N GLU A 241 12.47 25.23 -12.27
CA GLU A 241 13.85 24.71 -12.28
C GLU A 241 14.21 23.93 -11.00
N VAL A 242 13.74 24.40 -9.85
CA VAL A 242 13.92 23.73 -8.56
C VAL A 242 13.03 22.50 -8.50
N GLU A 243 11.79 22.62 -8.98
CA GLU A 243 10.82 21.53 -9.03
C GLU A 243 11.35 20.32 -9.83
N LYS A 244 12.00 20.57 -10.98
CA LYS A 244 12.64 19.52 -11.80
C LYS A 244 13.68 18.73 -11.00
N LYS A 245 14.48 19.40 -10.17
CA LYS A 245 15.49 18.75 -9.32
C LYS A 245 14.85 17.95 -8.19
N LEU A 246 13.79 18.46 -7.57
CA LEU A 246 13.05 17.79 -6.49
C LEU A 246 12.25 16.57 -6.97
N LYS A 247 11.72 16.61 -8.20
CA LYS A 247 11.11 15.45 -8.86
C LYS A 247 12.10 14.31 -9.09
N GLY A 248 13.38 14.64 -9.24
CA GLY A 248 14.43 13.71 -9.64
C GLY A 248 14.31 13.33 -11.11
N ASN A 249 15.41 12.86 -11.70
CA ASN A 249 15.40 12.39 -13.08
C ASN A 249 14.59 11.08 -13.15
N ARG A 250 13.41 11.14 -13.78
CA ARG A 250 12.68 9.94 -14.22
C ARG A 250 13.49 9.31 -15.35
N LYS A 251 14.21 8.23 -15.06
CA LYS A 251 14.64 7.27 -16.08
C LYS A 251 13.47 6.36 -16.42
#